data_AF-A0A956VXT8-F1
#
_entry.id   AF-A0A956VXT8-F1
#
_cell.length_a   1.000
_cell.length_b   1.000
_cell.length_c   1.000
_cell.angle_alpha   90.00
_cell.angle_beta   90.00
_cell.angle_gamma   90.00
#
_symmetry.space_group_name_H-M   'P 1'
#
loop_
_entity.id
_entity.type
_entity.pdbx_description
1 polymer ?
#
loop_
_entity_poly.entity_id
_entity_poly.type
_entity_poly.pdbx_seq_one_letter_code
_entity_poly.pdbx_strand_id
1 'polypeptide(L)'
;RERAPEVAEALGVSAGDIHKLGIIDAVVPEPAGGAHLDPEGAVRLLRPELRRALADAMRGRGSQRRNRRERRLREIGLPHEESAAFLRNIGDVLGDLGGAIGSRLRRRGGQPEAGGAEGGPASAETEHPEAAPSRT
;
A
#
# COMPACT_ATOMS: atom_id res chain seq x y z
N ARG A 1 -21.03 2.57 4.14
CA ARG A 1 -20.69 3.36 2.93
C ARG A 1 -19.92 4.63 3.28
N GLU A 2 -20.13 5.27 4.44
CA GLU A 2 -19.45 6.52 4.83
C GLU A 2 -17.91 6.48 4.81
N ARG A 3 -17.28 5.34 5.13
CA ARG A 3 -15.81 5.19 5.09
C ARG A 3 -15.23 4.78 3.74
N ALA A 4 -16.05 4.66 2.70
CA ALA A 4 -15.58 4.32 1.35
C ALA A 4 -14.46 5.26 0.83
N PRO A 5 -14.54 6.60 0.97
CA PRO A 5 -13.45 7.48 0.52
C PRO A 5 -12.14 7.24 1.29
N GLU A 6 -12.20 7.09 2.62
CA GLU A 6 -11.04 6.80 3.47
C GLU A 6 -10.35 5.49 3.03
N VAL A 7 -11.15 4.46 2.76
CA VAL A 7 -10.64 3.16 2.30
C VAL A 7 -10.07 3.27 0.88
N ALA A 8 -10.71 4.02 -0.02
CA ALA A 8 -10.21 4.20 -1.39
C ALA A 8 -8.86 4.92 -1.41
N GLU A 9 -8.71 5.95 -0.58
CA GLU A 9 -7.44 6.67 -0.39
C GLU A 9 -6.36 5.76 0.19
N ALA A 10 -6.68 5.00 1.24
CA ALA A 10 -5.76 4.05 1.85
C ALA A 10 -5.34 2.92 0.90
N LEU A 11 -6.22 2.48 0.00
CA LEU A 11 -5.90 1.45 -1.00
C LEU A 11 -5.09 1.98 -2.19
N GLY A 12 -4.95 3.31 -2.34
CA GLY A 12 -4.20 3.92 -3.44
C GLY A 12 -4.78 3.58 -4.81
N VAL A 13 -6.12 3.57 -4.94
CA VAL A 13 -6.80 3.17 -6.19
C VAL A 13 -6.83 4.27 -7.25
N SER A 14 -6.31 5.46 -6.96
CA SER A 14 -6.27 6.57 -7.92
C SER A 14 -5.17 6.34 -8.97
N ALA A 15 -5.35 6.92 -10.16
CA ALA A 15 -4.34 6.81 -11.22
C ALA A 15 -2.97 7.38 -10.79
N GLY A 16 -2.97 8.46 -10.00
CA GLY A 16 -1.74 9.06 -9.48
C GLY A 16 -1.01 8.14 -8.50
N ASP A 17 -1.74 7.44 -7.65
CA ASP A 17 -1.17 6.49 -6.69
C ASP A 17 -0.58 5.27 -7.41
N ILE A 18 -1.32 4.70 -8.35
CA ILE A 18 -0.86 3.57 -9.17
C ILE A 18 0.38 3.96 -10.00
N HIS A 19 0.49 5.23 -10.41
CA HIS A 19 1.68 5.75 -11.08
C HIS A 19 2.89 5.85 -10.15
N LYS A 20 2.72 6.42 -8.94
CA LYS A 20 3.78 6.45 -7.91
C LYS A 20 4.26 5.05 -7.56
N LEU A 21 3.34 4.06 -7.57
CA LEU A 21 3.64 2.65 -7.37
C LEU A 21 4.47 2.01 -8.49
N GLY A 22 4.69 2.70 -9.62
CA GLY A 22 5.44 2.20 -10.77
C GLY A 22 4.70 1.17 -11.60
N ILE A 23 3.38 1.00 -11.38
CA ILE A 23 2.58 -0.02 -12.08
C ILE A 23 2.20 0.47 -13.49
N ILE A 24 1.82 1.75 -13.62
CA ILE A 24 1.49 2.40 -14.90
C ILE A 24 2.58 3.39 -15.33
N ASP A 25 2.74 3.55 -16.64
CA ASP A 25 3.81 4.40 -17.21
C ASP A 25 3.45 5.90 -17.24
N ALA A 26 2.16 6.22 -17.34
CA ALA A 26 1.68 7.59 -17.49
C ALA A 26 0.22 7.71 -17.08
N VAL A 27 -0.16 8.90 -16.62
CA VAL A 27 -1.54 9.31 -16.37
C VAL A 27 -1.93 10.32 -17.44
N VAL A 28 -2.99 10.02 -18.20
CA VAL A 28 -3.53 10.93 -19.21
C VAL A 28 -4.56 11.83 -18.52
N PRO A 29 -4.44 13.16 -18.60
CA PRO A 29 -5.42 14.07 -18.00
C PRO A 29 -6.75 13.99 -18.76
N GLU A 30 -7.85 14.24 -18.05
CA GLU A 30 -9.18 14.38 -18.65
C GLU A 30 -9.47 15.83 -19.04
N PRO A 31 -10.32 16.06 -20.05
CA PRO A 31 -10.83 17.39 -20.37
C PRO A 31 -11.71 17.93 -19.23
N ALA A 32 -11.93 19.25 -19.21
CA ALA A 32 -12.74 19.91 -18.19
C ALA A 32 -14.16 19.33 -18.16
N GLY A 33 -14.64 18.94 -16.98
CA GLY A 33 -15.93 18.26 -16.80
C GLY A 33 -15.90 16.74 -16.99
N GLY A 34 -14.77 16.18 -17.43
CA GLY A 34 -14.53 14.75 -17.56
C GLY A 34 -14.70 14.21 -18.97
N ALA A 35 -14.10 13.06 -19.23
CA ALA A 35 -14.03 12.45 -20.58
C ALA A 35 -15.41 12.12 -21.18
N HIS A 36 -16.42 11.92 -20.36
CA HIS A 36 -17.79 11.65 -20.79
C HIS A 36 -18.51 12.89 -21.36
N LEU A 37 -18.08 14.10 -20.96
CA LEU A 37 -18.65 15.37 -21.44
C LEU A 37 -17.94 15.92 -22.67
N ASP A 38 -16.65 15.65 -22.84
CA ASP A 38 -15.87 15.98 -24.05
C ASP A 38 -15.04 14.77 -24.54
N PRO A 39 -15.69 13.78 -25.20
CA PRO A 39 -14.97 12.61 -25.72
C PRO A 39 -13.91 12.98 -26.75
N GLU A 40 -14.15 14.01 -27.57
CA GLU A 40 -13.19 14.47 -28.57
C GLU A 40 -11.94 15.05 -27.90
N GLY A 41 -12.11 15.83 -26.83
CA GLY A 41 -11.02 16.33 -26.00
C GLY A 41 -10.21 15.24 -25.33
N ALA A 42 -10.89 14.23 -24.78
CA ALA A 42 -10.22 13.07 -24.23
C ALA A 42 -9.35 12.36 -25.29
N VAL A 43 -9.87 12.18 -26.51
CA VAL A 43 -9.09 11.61 -27.62
C VAL A 43 -7.90 12.48 -28.02
N ARG A 44 -8.06 13.82 -28.05
CA ARG A 44 -6.95 14.74 -28.33
C ARG A 44 -5.81 14.59 -27.33
N LEU A 45 -6.13 14.41 -26.04
CA LEU A 45 -5.14 14.20 -24.97
C LEU A 45 -4.53 12.79 -25.00
N LEU A 46 -5.32 11.76 -25.30
CA LEU A 46 -4.88 10.36 -25.35
C LEU A 46 -3.98 10.05 -26.56
N ARG A 47 -4.27 10.63 -27.73
CA ARG A 47 -3.60 10.32 -29.00
C ARG A 47 -2.07 10.42 -28.97
N PRO A 48 -1.43 11.50 -28.46
CA PRO A 48 0.03 11.59 -28.39
C PRO A 48 0.61 10.50 -27.47
N GLU A 49 -0.03 10.27 -26.32
CA GLU A 49 0.42 9.28 -25.34
C GLU A 49 0.34 7.86 -25.88
N LEU A 50 -0.74 7.51 -26.57
CA LEU A 50 -0.89 6.21 -27.22
C LEU A 50 0.17 5.99 -28.31
N ARG A 51 0.48 7.03 -29.10
CA ARG A 51 1.54 6.95 -30.12
C ARG A 51 2.91 6.71 -29.49
N ARG A 52 3.23 7.41 -28.40
CA ARG A 52 4.45 7.22 -27.62
C ARG A 52 4.53 5.80 -27.08
N ALA A 53 3.50 5.35 -26.37
CA ALA A 53 3.44 4.00 -25.80
C ALA A 53 3.58 2.90 -26.86
N LEU A 54 2.96 3.08 -28.03
CA LEU A 54 3.07 2.12 -29.12
C LEU A 54 4.48 2.08 -29.71
N ALA A 55 5.09 3.24 -29.98
CA ALA A 55 6.45 3.33 -30.48
C ALA A 55 7.42 2.61 -29.50
N ASP A 56 7.26 2.87 -28.21
CA ASP A 56 8.03 2.28 -27.13
C ASP A 56 7.85 0.75 -27.05
N ALA A 57 6.61 0.27 -27.16
CA ALA A 57 6.28 -1.15 -27.15
C ALA A 57 6.91 -1.87 -28.35
N MET A 58 6.93 -1.24 -29.52
CA MET A 58 7.46 -1.83 -30.76
C MET A 58 8.99 -1.86 -30.83
N ARG A 59 9.69 -1.08 -29.99
CA ARG A 59 11.17 -1.08 -29.96
C ARG A 59 11.77 -2.45 -29.69
N GLY A 60 12.79 -2.77 -30.49
CA GLY A 60 13.61 -3.97 -30.35
C GLY A 60 13.01 -5.22 -30.99
N ARG A 61 13.76 -6.32 -30.93
CA ARG A 61 13.34 -7.63 -31.44
C ARG A 61 12.26 -8.28 -30.55
N GLY A 62 11.52 -9.24 -31.09
CA GLY A 62 10.45 -9.92 -30.35
C GLY A 62 10.90 -10.55 -29.02
N SER A 63 12.11 -11.12 -28.96
CA SER A 63 12.70 -11.62 -27.72
C SER A 63 12.96 -10.52 -26.70
N GLN A 64 13.51 -9.38 -27.14
CA GLN A 64 13.77 -8.22 -26.28
C GLN A 64 12.47 -7.63 -25.71
N ARG A 65 11.40 -7.59 -26.52
CA ARG A 65 10.07 -7.15 -26.06
C ARG A 65 9.51 -8.07 -24.98
N ARG A 66 9.65 -9.39 -25.13
CA ARG A 66 9.25 -10.38 -24.11
C ARG A 66 10.04 -10.20 -22.82
N ASN A 67 11.37 -10.12 -22.91
CA ASN A 67 12.23 -9.94 -21.74
C ASN A 67 11.92 -8.64 -20.99
N ARG A 68 11.65 -7.54 -21.70
CA ARG A 68 11.24 -6.27 -21.08
C ARG A 68 9.91 -6.40 -20.34
N ARG A 69 8.93 -7.06 -20.93
CA ARG A 69 7.62 -7.31 -20.29
C ARG A 69 7.78 -8.21 -19.06
N GLU A 70 8.52 -9.29 -19.18
CA GLU A 70 8.78 -10.21 -18.06
C GLU A 70 9.48 -9.51 -16.90
N ARG A 71 10.48 -8.68 -17.19
CA ARG A 71 11.16 -7.88 -16.18
C ARG A 71 10.17 -6.95 -15.48
N ARG A 72 9.39 -6.16 -16.24
CA ARG A 72 8.38 -5.26 -15.67
C ARG A 72 7.39 -5.98 -14.76
N LEU A 73 6.89 -7.15 -15.16
CA LEU A 73 5.96 -7.92 -14.34
C LEU A 73 6.59 -8.42 -13.04
N ARG A 74 7.90 -8.72 -13.03
CA ARG A 74 8.62 -9.10 -11.81
C ARG A 74 8.92 -7.92 -10.90
N GLU A 75 9.02 -6.72 -11.46
CA GLU A 75 9.23 -5.47 -10.70
C GLU A 75 7.95 -5.01 -9.99
N ILE A 76 6.76 -5.39 -10.49
CA ILE A 76 5.49 -5.10 -9.82
C ILE A 76 5.48 -5.73 -8.42
N GLY A 77 5.22 -4.91 -7.40
CA GLY A 77 5.20 -5.32 -5.99
C GLY A 77 6.53 -5.16 -5.28
N LEU A 78 7.60 -4.80 -5.99
CA LEU A 78 8.85 -4.35 -5.36
C LEU A 78 8.77 -2.86 -5.03
N PRO A 79 9.39 -2.41 -3.93
CA PRO A 79 9.43 -1.01 -3.58
C PRO A 79 10.20 -0.23 -4.64
N HIS A 80 9.51 0.67 -5.34
CA HIS A 80 10.11 1.69 -6.19
C HIS A 80 10.57 2.87 -5.31
N GLU A 81 11.54 3.67 -5.78
CA GLU A 81 12.07 4.81 -5.00
C GLU A 81 10.96 5.78 -4.57
N GLU A 82 10.01 6.05 -5.47
CA GLU A 82 8.84 6.91 -5.23
C GLU A 82 7.74 6.22 -4.40
N SER A 83 7.66 4.88 -4.43
CA SER A 83 6.65 4.10 -3.72
C SER A 83 6.95 3.94 -2.23
N ALA A 84 8.22 3.98 -1.82
CA ALA A 84 8.60 3.60 -0.45
C ALA A 84 7.95 4.48 0.63
N ALA A 85 7.87 5.80 0.39
CA ALA A 85 7.19 6.73 1.30
C ALA A 85 5.66 6.54 1.26
N PHE A 86 5.12 6.31 0.08
CA PHE A 86 3.68 6.10 -0.13
C PHE A 86 3.18 4.82 0.55
N LEU A 87 3.92 3.70 0.42
CA LEU A 87 3.57 2.42 1.04
C LEU A 87 3.63 2.46 2.58
N ARG A 88 4.54 3.23 3.17
CA ARG A 88 4.56 3.45 4.63
C ARG A 88 3.30 4.16 5.10
N ASN A 89 2.92 5.24 4.42
CA ASN A 89 1.71 6.00 4.75
C ASN A 89 0.44 5.13 4.65
N ILE A 90 0.33 4.26 3.64
CA ILE A 90 -0.76 3.28 3.53
C ILE A 90 -0.79 2.34 4.74
N GLY A 91 0.37 1.82 5.14
CA GLY A 91 0.47 0.91 6.29
C GLY A 91 -0.03 1.55 7.59
N ASP A 92 0.34 2.80 7.83
CA ASP A 92 -0.06 3.56 9.02
C ASP A 92 -1.58 3.81 9.03
N VAL A 93 -2.16 4.24 7.90
CA VAL A 93 -3.61 4.51 7.78
C VAL A 93 -4.44 3.24 7.94
N LEU A 94 -4.03 2.13 7.32
CA LEU A 94 -4.73 0.84 7.46
C LEU A 94 -4.63 0.29 8.89
N GLY A 95 -3.49 0.52 9.57
CA GLY A 95 -3.31 0.21 10.99
C GLY A 95 -4.30 0.97 11.87
N ASP A 96 -4.45 2.28 11.65
CA ASP A 96 -5.38 3.14 12.39
C ASP A 96 -6.85 2.79 12.11
N LEU A 97 -7.20 2.46 10.86
CA LEU A 97 -8.54 1.99 10.49
C LEU A 97 -8.88 0.65 11.19
N GLY A 98 -7.90 -0.26 11.28
CA GLY A 98 -8.02 -1.52 12.01
C GLY A 98 -8.14 -1.32 13.52
N GLY A 99 -7.37 -0.39 14.10
CA GLY A 99 -7.43 -0.01 15.51
C GLY A 99 -8.77 0.62 15.92
N ALA A 100 -9.38 1.42 15.05
CA ALA A 100 -10.70 2.02 15.26
C ALA A 100 -11.86 1.00 15.22
N ILE A 101 -11.67 -0.16 14.60
CA ILE A 101 -12.61 -1.29 14.66
C ILE A 101 -12.41 -2.06 15.98
N GLY A 102 -11.16 -2.25 16.42
CA GLY A 102 -10.84 -2.91 17.69
C GLY A 102 -11.28 -2.15 18.95
N SER A 103 -11.31 -0.81 18.91
CA SER A 103 -11.69 0.02 20.08
C SER A 103 -13.20 0.02 20.38
N ARG A 104 -14.06 -0.43 19.45
CA ARG A 104 -15.51 -0.61 19.70
C ARG A 104 -15.89 -1.95 20.33
N LEU A 105 -15.05 -2.98 20.21
CA LEU A 105 -15.30 -4.30 20.82
C LEU A 105 -14.82 -4.41 22.27
N ARG A 106 -14.03 -3.46 22.77
CA ARG A 106 -13.57 -3.43 24.18
C ARG A 106 -14.46 -2.66 25.15
N ARG A 107 -15.41 -1.84 24.68
CA ARG A 107 -16.25 -0.99 25.56
C ARG A 107 -17.63 -1.59 25.91
N ARG A 108 -17.87 -2.87 25.61
CA ARG A 108 -19.13 -3.57 25.96
C ARG A 108 -18.92 -4.83 26.83
N GLY A 109 -17.69 -5.16 27.21
CA GLY A 109 -17.39 -6.30 28.08
C GLY A 109 -16.63 -5.89 29.32
N GLY A 110 -17.36 -5.77 30.45
CA GLY A 110 -16.79 -5.88 31.79
C GLY A 110 -16.45 -4.55 32.48
N GLN A 111 -17.33 -4.11 33.37
CA GLN A 111 -16.90 -3.48 34.61
C GLN A 111 -16.38 -4.60 35.54
N PRO A 112 -15.16 -4.51 36.10
CA PRO A 112 -14.88 -5.08 37.39
C PRO A 112 -15.03 -3.97 38.43
N GLU A 113 -16.06 -4.13 39.26
CA GLU A 113 -16.22 -3.43 40.53
C GLU A 113 -14.93 -3.53 41.36
N ALA A 114 -14.62 -2.42 42.03
CA ALA A 114 -13.48 -2.27 42.91
C ALA A 114 -13.59 -3.18 44.15
N GLY A 115 -12.47 -3.73 44.58
CA GLY A 115 -12.31 -4.39 45.88
C GLY A 115 -10.84 -4.69 46.15
N GLY A 116 -10.21 -3.90 47.02
CA GLY A 116 -8.80 -3.99 47.38
C GLY A 116 -8.51 -4.94 48.56
N ALA A 117 -7.22 -5.22 48.74
CA ALA A 117 -6.46 -5.58 49.96
C ALA A 117 -5.18 -6.30 49.48
N GLU A 118 -4.04 -5.60 49.40
CA GLU A 118 -2.97 -5.56 50.42
C GLU A 118 -2.32 -6.91 50.76
N GLY A 119 -0.99 -6.97 50.57
CA GLY A 119 -0.13 -8.06 51.02
C GLY A 119 1.22 -8.06 50.28
N GLY A 120 2.20 -7.33 50.80
CA GLY A 120 3.56 -7.16 50.25
C GLY A 120 4.52 -8.36 50.45
N PRO A 121 5.86 -8.14 50.40
CA PRO A 121 6.74 -8.83 49.44
C PRO A 121 7.80 -9.76 50.05
N ALA A 122 8.35 -10.67 49.24
CA ALA A 122 9.63 -11.37 49.47
C ALA A 122 10.19 -11.77 48.09
N SER A 123 11.35 -11.23 47.63
CA SER A 123 12.70 -11.76 47.92
C SER A 123 12.81 -13.24 47.49
N ALA A 124 13.75 -13.69 46.67
CA ALA A 124 15.04 -13.20 46.21
C ALA A 124 15.49 -14.08 45.00
N GLU A 125 16.61 -13.72 44.37
CA GLU A 125 17.65 -14.66 43.87
C GLU A 125 17.28 -15.56 42.65
N THR A 126 18.09 -15.76 41.60
CA THR A 126 19.46 -15.37 41.22
C THR A 126 19.63 -15.62 39.70
N GLU A 127 20.42 -14.74 39.08
CA GLU A 127 21.24 -14.85 37.85
C GLU A 127 21.52 -16.29 37.33
N HIS A 128 21.20 -16.61 36.05
CA HIS A 128 22.11 -16.72 34.87
C HIS A 128 23.07 -17.94 34.85
N PRO A 129 23.66 -18.39 33.70
CA PRO A 129 23.38 -18.12 32.28
C PRO A 129 23.52 -19.35 31.32
N GLU A 130 23.20 -19.13 30.04
CA GLU A 130 23.99 -19.51 28.83
C GLU A 130 24.63 -20.91 28.70
N ALA A 131 24.16 -21.70 27.71
CA ALA A 131 25.02 -22.55 26.87
C ALA A 131 24.27 -23.08 25.63
N ALA A 132 24.70 -22.62 24.46
CA ALA A 132 24.72 -23.38 23.21
C ALA A 132 26.20 -23.46 22.77
N PRO A 133 26.60 -24.14 21.69
CA PRO A 133 26.06 -25.32 21.00
C PRO A 133 27.13 -26.45 20.88
N SER A 134 26.76 -27.65 20.44
CA SER A 134 27.77 -28.65 20.00
C SER A 134 27.31 -29.45 18.78
N ARG A 135 28.13 -29.33 17.72
CA ARG A 135 28.16 -30.10 16.48
C ARG A 135 28.37 -31.59 16.72
N THR A 136 27.83 -32.44 15.85
CA THR A 136 28.62 -33.39 15.05
C THR A 136 27.84 -33.70 13.77
#